data_AF-A0AAD4YSM2-F1
#
_entry.id   AF-A0AAD4YSM2-F1
#
_cell.length_a   1.000
_cell.length_b   1.000
_cell.length_c   1.000
_cell.angle_alpha   90.00
_cell.angle_beta   90.00
_cell.angle_gamma   90.00
#
_symmetry.space_group_name_H-M   'P 1'
#
loop_
_entity.id
_entity.type
_entity.pdbx_description
1 polymer ?
#
loop_
_entity_poly.entity_id
_entity_poly.type
_entity_poly.pdbx_seq_one_letter_code
_entity_poly.pdbx_strand_id
1 'polypeptide(L)'
;MGCRVKEDEKLLIYEFMPNRSLDTHLFDPARRPELDWGRRFNIIQWVARGLLYLHHDSYLKVSNILLDENMNPKISDFLLALIVQGTQHLTNTQKVVGTL
;
A
#
# COMPACT_ATOMS: atom_id res chain seq x y z
N MET A 1 -8.19 10.82 -4.31
CA MET A 1 -8.40 9.40 -4.66
C MET A 1 -9.58 9.31 -5.60
N GLY A 2 -9.47 8.49 -6.64
CA GLY A 2 -10.57 8.17 -7.54
C GLY A 2 -10.50 6.71 -7.93
N CYS A 3 -11.64 6.02 -7.91
CA CYS A 3 -11.77 4.65 -8.37
C CYS A 3 -12.72 4.66 -9.56
N ARG A 4 -12.32 4.05 -10.69
CA ARG A 4 -13.21 3.78 -11.81
C ARG A 4 -13.31 2.27 -11.96
N VAL A 5 -14.54 1.77 -11.89
CA VAL A 5 -14.87 0.37 -12.15
C VAL A 5 -15.57 0.33 -13.50
N LYS A 6 -14.89 -0.18 -14.54
CA LYS A 6 -15.53 -0.66 -15.77
C LYS A 6 -15.57 -2.18 -15.69
N GLU A 7 -16.53 -2.81 -16.37
CA GLU A 7 -16.97 -4.20 -16.14
C GLU A 7 -15.90 -5.31 -16.18
N ASP A 8 -14.65 -5.03 -16.57
CA ASP A 8 -13.51 -5.97 -16.43
C ASP A 8 -12.18 -5.32 -15.98
N GLU A 9 -12.15 -4.01 -15.69
CA GLU A 9 -10.92 -3.31 -15.31
C GLU A 9 -11.15 -2.38 -14.10
N LYS A 10 -10.35 -2.62 -13.05
CA LYS A 10 -10.30 -1.78 -11.87
C LYS A 10 -9.04 -0.92 -11.94
N LEU A 11 -9.22 0.36 -12.19
CA LEU A 11 -8.16 1.35 -12.23
C LEU A 11 -8.11 2.12 -10.91
N LEU A 12 -6.89 2.30 -10.41
CA LEU A 12 -6.63 2.89 -9.12
C LEU A 12 -5.68 4.07 -9.27
N ILE A 13 -6.18 5.26 -8.98
CA ILE A 13 -5.45 6.51 -9.20
C ILE A 13 -4.86 7.01 -7.87
N TYR A 14 -3.53 7.09 -7.83
CA TYR A 14 -2.76 7.62 -6.71
C TYR A 14 -1.83 8.75 -7.09
N GLU A 15 -1.44 9.48 -6.06
CA GLU A 15 -0.24 10.30 -6.06
C GLU A 15 0.97 9.46 -6.50
N PHE A 16 1.72 10.01 -7.46
CA PHE A 16 2.93 9.39 -7.96
C PHE A 16 4.03 9.47 -6.89
N MET A 17 4.73 8.35 -6.67
CA MET A 17 5.83 8.23 -5.72
C MET A 17 7.16 8.11 -6.48
N PRO A 18 7.89 9.21 -6.71
CA PRO A 18 9.04 9.22 -7.61
C PRO A 18 10.21 8.39 -7.07
N ASN A 19 10.33 8.26 -5.75
CA ASN A 19 11.44 7.54 -5.12
C ASN A 19 11.19 6.02 -5.01
N ARG A 20 10.06 5.52 -5.53
CA ARG A 20 9.71 4.08 -5.57
C ARG A 20 9.61 3.47 -4.16
N SER A 21 9.62 2.15 -4.07
CA SER A 21 9.48 1.40 -2.82
C SER A 21 10.78 1.35 -2.01
N LEU A 22 10.65 1.23 -0.68
CA LEU A 22 11.77 1.23 0.25
C LEU A 22 12.77 0.09 0.00
N ASP A 23 12.30 -1.07 -0.47
CA ASP A 23 13.14 -2.22 -0.81
C ASP A 23 14.15 -1.89 -1.92
N THR A 24 13.77 -1.06 -2.90
CA THR A 24 14.67 -0.60 -3.96
C THR A 24 15.84 0.23 -3.43
N HIS A 25 15.69 0.86 -2.26
CA HIS A 25 16.77 1.61 -1.62
C HIS A 25 17.55 0.77 -0.61
N LEU A 26 16.94 -0.27 -0.04
CA LEU A 26 17.60 -1.13 0.93
C LEU A 26 18.48 -2.19 0.26
N PHE A 27 18.04 -2.73 -0.88
CA PHE A 27 18.68 -3.86 -1.54
C PHE A 27 19.52 -3.48 -2.75
N ASP A 28 19.34 -2.30 -3.33
CA ASP A 28 20.21 -1.79 -4.40
C ASP A 28 21.47 -1.12 -3.79
N PRO A 29 22.68 -1.66 -4.01
CA PRO A 29 23.91 -1.06 -3.49
C PRO A 29 24.16 0.37 -3.99
N ALA A 30 23.68 0.72 -5.19
CA ALA A 30 23.86 2.06 -5.75
C ALA A 30 22.98 3.11 -5.06
N ARG A 31 21.80 2.69 -4.57
CA ARG A 31 20.80 3.58 -3.95
C ARG A 31 20.85 3.55 -2.43
N ARG A 32 21.42 2.50 -1.84
CA ARG A 32 21.62 2.37 -0.38
C ARG A 32 22.29 3.57 0.31
N PRO A 33 23.23 4.31 -0.32
CA PRO A 33 23.78 5.54 0.24
C PRO A 33 22.77 6.69 0.37
N GLU A 34 21.68 6.68 -0.40
CA GLU A 34 20.60 7.68 -0.30
C GLU A 34 19.81 7.53 1.02
N LEU A 35 19.90 6.37 1.67
CA LEU A 35 19.36 6.11 3.00
C LEU A 35 20.43 6.27 4.06
N ASP A 36 20.76 7.52 4.39
CA ASP A 36 21.53 7.83 5.59
C ASP A 36 20.80 7.37 6.88
N TRP A 37 21.52 7.39 8.00
CA TRP A 37 20.96 6.94 9.27
C TRP A 37 19.75 7.77 9.73
N GLY A 38 19.76 9.08 9.50
CA GLY A 38 18.65 9.98 9.87
C GLY A 38 17.38 9.62 9.10
N ARG A 39 17.49 9.38 7.79
CA ARG A 39 16.39 8.93 6.94
C ARG A 39 15.88 7.56 7.38
N ARG A 40 16.77 6.61 7.67
CA ARG A 40 16.37 5.28 8.20
C ARG A 40 15.60 5.40 9.50
N PHE A 41 16.06 6.24 10.42
CA PHE A 41 15.39 6.47 11.70
C PHE A 41 14.00 7.08 11.50
N ASN A 42 13.89 8.11 10.65
CA ASN A 42 12.59 8.67 10.30
C ASN A 42 11.67 7.62 9.71
N ILE A 43 12.16 6.80 8.77
CA ILE A 43 11.36 5.72 8.16
C ILE A 43 10.84 4.75 9.22
N ILE A 44 11.68 4.34 10.16
CA ILE A 44 11.30 3.46 11.28
C ILE A 44 10.20 4.11 12.12
N GLN A 45 10.33 5.40 12.47
CA GLN A 45 9.31 6.10 13.25
C GLN A 45 7.96 6.18 12.53
N TRP A 46 7.95 6.50 11.24
CA TRP A 46 6.73 6.54 10.43
C TRP A 46 6.10 5.17 10.28
N VAL A 47 6.89 4.11 10.06
CA VAL A 47 6.40 2.73 9.97
C VAL A 47 5.81 2.28 11.31
N ALA A 48 6.48 2.55 12.43
CA ALA A 48 5.96 2.22 13.76
C ALA A 48 4.62 2.91 14.05
N ARG A 49 4.49 4.19 13.64
CA ARG A 49 3.20 4.90 13.70
C ARG A 49 2.16 4.26 12.80
N GLY A 50 2.51 3.91 11.57
CA GLY A 50 1.61 3.25 10.62
C GLY A 50 1.13 1.87 11.09
N LEU A 51 2.01 1.09 11.74
CA LEU A 51 1.68 -0.20 12.36
C LEU A 51 0.64 -0.08 13.48
N LEU A 52 0.62 1.04 14.23
CA LEU A 52 -0.42 1.28 15.24
C LEU A 52 -1.83 1.35 14.63
N TYR A 53 -1.94 1.76 13.37
CA TYR A 53 -3.21 1.88 12.64
C TYR A 53 -3.55 0.65 11.77
N LEU A 54 -2.66 -0.35 11.72
CA LEU A 54 -2.89 -1.61 11.02
C LEU A 54 -3.70 -2.58 11.89
N HIS A 55 -4.67 -3.27 11.29
CA HIS A 55 -5.38 -4.36 11.96
C HIS A 55 -4.42 -5.51 12.28
N HIS A 56 -4.67 -6.22 13.39
CA HIS A 56 -3.80 -7.22 14.00
C HIS A 56 -3.23 -8.29 13.03
N ASP A 57 -3.96 -8.61 11.96
CA ASP A 57 -3.57 -9.64 10.97
C ASP A 57 -2.88 -9.09 9.71
N SER A 58 -2.52 -7.79 9.69
CA SER A 58 -1.95 -7.14 8.51
C SER A 58 -0.42 -7.23 8.53
N TYR A 59 0.15 -8.03 7.62
CA TYR A 59 1.59 -8.10 7.41
C TYR A 59 2.06 -6.95 6.51
N LEU A 60 2.89 -6.05 7.04
CA LEU A 60 3.50 -4.95 6.27
C LEU A 60 4.77 -5.45 5.55
N LYS A 61 4.78 -5.39 4.22
CA LYS A 61 6.00 -5.66 3.43
C LYS A 61 6.75 -4.38 3.12
N VAL A 62 8.08 -4.48 3.08
CA VAL A 62 8.98 -3.37 2.74
C VAL A 62 8.74 -2.83 1.31
N SER A 63 8.37 -3.71 0.37
CA SER A 63 7.97 -3.34 -1.00
C SER A 63 6.72 -2.45 -1.05
N ASN A 64 5.94 -2.44 0.03
CA ASN A 64 4.66 -1.75 0.12
C ASN A 64 4.76 -0.46 0.94
N ILE A 65 5.99 -0.02 1.20
CA ILE A 65 6.33 1.30 1.70
C ILE A 65 6.91 2.07 0.51
N LEU A 66 6.16 3.04 -0.02
CA LEU A 66 6.59 3.93 -1.08
C LEU A 66 7.21 5.21 -0.51
N LEU A 67 8.11 5.83 -1.26
CA LEU A 67 8.80 7.05 -0.86
C LEU A 67 8.36 8.23 -1.74
N ASP A 68 7.95 9.32 -1.09
CA ASP A 68 7.62 10.58 -1.76
C ASP A 68 8.89 11.30 -2.24
N GLU A 69 8.74 12.47 -2.87
CA GLU A 69 9.85 13.33 -3.35
C GLU A 69 10.90 13.65 -2.28
N ASN A 70 10.50 13.72 -1.01
CA ASN A 70 11.33 14.10 0.12
C ASN A 70 11.86 12.89 0.91
N MET A 71 11.72 11.66 0.38
CA MET A 71 12.09 10.40 1.03
C MET A 71 11.26 10.08 2.30
N ASN A 72 10.06 10.62 2.42
CA ASN A 72 9.13 10.23 3.47
C ASN A 72 8.38 8.95 3.07
N PRO A 73 8.21 7.99 3.99
CA PRO A 73 7.52 6.74 3.70
C PRO A 73 5.99 6.89 3.72
N LYS A 74 5.32 6.17 2.82
CA LYS A 74 3.86 6.04 2.73
C LYS A 74 3.49 4.58 2.50
N ILE A 75 2.59 4.04 3.32
CA ILE A 75 2.13 2.66 3.19
C ILE A 75 1.12 2.56 2.05
N SER A 76 1.37 1.72 1.05
CA SER A 76 0.51 1.54 -0.14
C SER A 76 -0.49 0.38 -0.03
N ASP A 77 -0.21 -0.62 0.82
CA ASP A 77 -0.93 -1.90 0.85
C ASP A 77 -2.39 -1.82 1.28
N PHE A 78 -2.74 -0.86 2.12
CA PHE A 78 -4.10 -0.68 2.62
C PHE A 78 -5.13 -0.62 1.50
N LEU A 79 -4.75 -0.05 0.36
CA LEU A 79 -5.71 0.18 -0.71
C LEU A 79 -5.83 -1.02 -1.67
N LEU A 80 -4.78 -1.81 -1.84
CA LEU A 80 -4.89 -3.11 -2.54
C LEU A 80 -5.78 -4.06 -1.74
N ALA A 81 -5.60 -4.11 -0.41
CA ALA A 81 -6.45 -4.91 0.47
C ALA A 81 -7.92 -4.47 0.39
N LEU A 82 -8.20 -3.16 0.35
CA LEU A 82 -9.56 -2.63 0.19
C LEU A 82 -10.22 -3.04 -1.15
N ILE A 83 -9.46 -3.03 -2.24
CA ILE A 83 -9.98 -3.46 -3.57
C ILE A 83 -10.30 -4.95 -3.58
N VAL A 84 -9.45 -5.76 -2.94
CA VAL A 84 -9.65 -7.21 -2.82
C VAL A 84 -10.84 -7.54 -1.89
N GLN A 85 -11.02 -6.83 -0.78
CA GLN A 85 -12.22 -6.98 0.06
C GLN A 85 -13.48 -6.51 -0.66
N GLY A 86 -13.41 -5.40 -1.39
CA GLY A 86 -14.52 -4.93 -2.24
C GLY A 86 -14.91 -5.94 -3.33
N THR A 87 -13.96 -6.72 -3.87
CA THR A 87 -14.29 -7.86 -4.75
C THR A 87 -15.01 -8.99 -4.01
N GLN A 88 -14.58 -9.34 -2.79
CA GLN A 88 -15.19 -10.44 -2.01
C GLN A 88 -16.61 -10.10 -1.54
N HIS A 89 -16.91 -8.84 -1.25
CA HIS A 89 -18.26 -8.41 -0.88
C HIS A 89 -19.22 -8.35 -2.08
N LEU A 90 -18.71 -8.04 -3.29
CA LEU A 90 -19.51 -8.07 -4.52
C LEU A 90 -19.80 -9.50 -5.02
N THR A 91 -18.89 -10.46 -4.78
CA THR A 91 -19.15 -11.88 -5.09
C THR A 91 -20.14 -12.54 -4.12
N ASN A 92 -20.31 -12.01 -2.90
CA ASN A 92 -21.31 -12.53 -1.95
C ASN A 92 -22.70 -11.86 -2.03
N THR A 93 -22.89 -10.82 -2.85
CA THR A 93 -24.22 -10.21 -3.07
C THR A 93 -24.99 -10.77 -4.28
N GLN A 94 -24.60 -11.93 -4.84
CA GLN A 94 -25.42 -12.69 -5.79
C GLN A 94 -26.13 -13.90 -5.16
N LYS A 95 -26.49 -13.82 -3.87
CA LYS A 95 -27.42 -14.79 -3.28
C LYS A 95 -28.62 -14.07 -2.67
N VAL A 96 -29.55 -13.65 -3.53
CA VAL A 96 -30.95 -13.49 -3.11
C VAL A 96 -31.65 -14.80 -3.42
N VAL A 97 -32.05 -15.46 -2.34
CA VAL A 97 -32.95 -16.61 -2.29
C VAL A 97 -34.34 -16.17 -2.77
N GLY A 98 -34.97 -17.00 -3.59
CA GLY A 98 -36.40 -16.93 -3.90
C GLY A 98 -36.91 -18.32 -4.27
N THR A 99 -37.66 -18.93 -3.37
CA THR A 99 -38.34 -20.22 -3.54
C THR A 99 -39.70 -19.99 -4.19
N LEU A 100 -39.97 -20.65 -5.32
CA LEU A 100 -41.13 -21.50 -5.66
C LEU A 100 -40.99 -21.98 -7.11
#